data_AF-A0A2N0DD41-F1
#
_entry.id   AF-A0A2N0DD41-F1
#
_cell.length_a   1.000
_cell.length_b   1.000
_cell.length_c   1.000
_cell.angle_alpha   90.00
_cell.angle_beta   90.00
_cell.angle_gamma   90.00
#
_symmetry.space_group_name_H-M   'P 1'
#
loop_
_entity.id
_entity.type
_entity.pdbx_description
1 polymer ?
#
loop_
_entity_poly.entity_id
_entity_poly.type
_entity_poly.pdbx_seq_one_letter_code
_entity_poly.pdbx_strand_id
1 'polypeptide(L)'
;MQDSVILAAAGGMPKFDRAAIMAHAWRLYRKEWTVSRPANIQARRKSFSCCLKSAWMTAKWNAAETLKTTQQRAADRVQELTAELMRDDSRGWRVAGRPDRRAMFAEIATLAGRA
;
A
#
# COMPACT_ATOMS: atom_id res chain seq x y z
N MET A 1 -2.01 9.59 10.96
CA MET A 1 -2.90 9.53 9.78
C MET A 1 -4.09 8.70 10.23
N GLN A 2 -5.24 9.32 10.48
CA GLN A 2 -6.41 8.60 10.99
C GLN A 2 -7.03 7.75 9.87
N ASP A 3 -7.20 6.47 10.18
CA ASP A 3 -7.69 5.42 9.29
C ASP A 3 -9.10 5.73 8.77
N SER A 4 -9.19 6.03 7.48
CA SER A 4 -10.42 6.43 6.80
C SER A 4 -11.28 5.25 6.33
N VAL A 5 -11.25 4.14 7.07
CA VAL A 5 -12.13 2.99 6.82
C VAL A 5 -13.13 2.91 7.97
N ILE A 6 -14.31 3.49 7.76
CA ILE A 6 -15.46 3.21 8.63
C ILE A 6 -15.91 1.79 8.26
N LEU A 7 -15.46 0.80 9.03
CA LEU A 7 -15.91 -0.59 8.90
C LEU A 7 -17.41 -0.63 9.20
N ALA A 8 -18.22 -0.88 8.17
CA ALA A 8 -19.64 -1.16 8.34
C ALA A 8 -19.77 -2.54 9.00
N ALA A 9 -20.47 -2.59 10.14
CA ALA A 9 -20.83 -3.82 10.81
C ALA A 9 -21.72 -4.70 9.91
N ALA A 10 -21.39 -6.00 9.88
CA ALA A 10 -22.21 -7.13 9.43
C ALA A 10 -23.00 -6.95 8.11
N GLY A 11 -22.43 -7.43 7.00
CA GLY A 11 -23.18 -7.85 5.81
C GLY A 11 -23.39 -6.83 4.69
N GLY A 12 -22.93 -5.58 4.84
CA GLY A 12 -22.97 -4.56 3.79
C GLY A 12 -21.59 -4.26 3.19
N MET A 13 -21.54 -3.86 1.91
CA MET A 13 -20.31 -3.36 1.25
C MET A 13 -19.56 -2.35 2.14
N PRO A 14 -18.22 -2.33 2.13
CA PRO A 14 -17.44 -1.38 2.92
C PRO A 14 -17.86 0.05 2.56
N LYS A 15 -18.36 0.78 3.56
CA LYS A 15 -18.81 2.16 3.38
C LYS A 15 -17.59 3.07 3.39
N PHE A 16 -17.17 3.49 2.21
CA PHE A 16 -16.06 4.43 2.06
C PHE A 16 -16.46 5.83 2.56
N ASP A 17 -15.63 6.42 3.40
CA ASP A 17 -15.76 7.84 3.78
C ASP A 17 -15.33 8.72 2.60
N ARG A 18 -16.34 9.24 1.88
CA ARG A 18 -16.13 10.12 0.72
C ARG A 18 -15.41 11.41 1.11
N ALA A 19 -15.65 11.95 2.30
CA ALA A 19 -15.01 13.17 2.75
C ALA A 19 -13.50 12.94 2.98
N ALA A 20 -13.15 11.82 3.60
CA ALA A 20 -11.75 11.44 3.77
C ALA A 20 -11.04 11.16 2.42
N ILE A 21 -11.71 10.49 1.47
CA ILE A 21 -11.16 10.27 0.13
C ILE A 21 -10.93 11.60 -0.60
N MET A 22 -11.89 12.53 -0.53
CA MET A 22 -11.73 13.85 -1.11
C MET A 22 -10.60 14.65 -0.44
N ALA A 23 -10.49 14.59 0.89
CA ALA A 23 -9.41 15.24 1.63
C ALA A 23 -8.03 14.67 1.22
N HIS A 24 -7.93 13.35 1.01
CA HIS A 24 -6.72 12.70 0.52
C HIS A 24 -6.40 13.13 -0.92
N ALA A 25 -7.38 13.14 -1.83
CA ALA A 25 -7.20 13.61 -3.20
C ALA A 25 -6.68 15.06 -3.24
N TRP A 26 -7.24 15.94 -2.42
CA TRP A 26 -6.77 17.32 -2.27
C TRP A 26 -5.37 17.43 -1.68
N ARG A 27 -4.97 16.53 -0.78
CA ARG A 27 -3.60 16.48 -0.23
C ARG A 27 -2.60 16.10 -1.31
N LEU A 28 -2.90 15.07 -2.12
CA LEU A 28 -2.07 14.65 -3.24
C LEU A 28 -1.93 15.77 -4.28
N TYR A 29 -3.05 16.36 -4.66
CA TYR A 29 -3.06 17.47 -5.61
C TYR A 29 -2.23 18.67 -5.10
N ARG A 30 -2.38 19.04 -3.83
CA ARG A 30 -1.57 20.12 -3.28
C ARG A 30 -0.09 19.77 -3.24
N LYS A 31 0.29 18.55 -2.86
CA LYS A 31 1.69 18.10 -2.79
C LYS A 31 2.39 18.18 -4.15
N GLU A 32 1.73 17.74 -5.21
CA GLU A 32 2.29 17.67 -6.56
C GLU A 32 2.38 19.06 -7.22
N TRP A 33 1.38 19.92 -7.01
CA TRP A 33 1.30 21.24 -7.65
C TRP A 33 1.64 22.41 -6.69
N THR A 34 2.43 22.16 -5.64
CA THR A 34 3.01 23.23 -4.80
C THR A 34 4.01 24.09 -5.57
N VAL A 35 4.83 23.47 -6.43
CA VAL A 35 5.96 24.12 -7.11
C VAL A 35 5.60 24.59 -8.53
N SER A 36 4.72 23.86 -9.22
CA SER A 36 4.30 24.21 -10.57
C SER A 36 2.80 24.03 -10.65
N ARG A 37 2.03 25.02 -11.10
CA ARG A 37 0.56 24.96 -11.16
C ARG A 37 0.11 24.67 -12.60
N PRO A 38 -0.96 23.88 -12.84
CA PRO A 38 -1.40 23.62 -14.20
C PRO A 38 -1.87 24.92 -14.86
N ALA A 39 -1.42 25.13 -16.09
CA ALA A 39 -1.56 26.39 -16.83
C ALA A 39 -3.02 26.79 -17.10
N ASN A 40 -3.91 25.82 -17.37
CA ASN A 40 -5.31 26.07 -17.72
C ASN A 40 -6.30 25.28 -16.84
N ILE A 41 -7.58 25.65 -16.89
CA ILE A 41 -8.65 25.05 -16.07
C ILE A 41 -8.85 23.57 -16.40
N GLN A 42 -8.74 23.19 -17.68
CA GLN A 42 -8.91 21.80 -18.12
C GLN A 42 -7.80 20.88 -17.57
N ALA A 43 -6.56 21.35 -17.59
CA ALA A 43 -5.41 20.66 -17.01
C ALA A 43 -5.57 20.51 -15.50
N ARG A 44 -6.05 21.55 -14.79
CA ARG A 44 -6.36 21.44 -13.35
C ARG A 44 -7.40 20.35 -13.06
N ARG A 45 -8.48 20.30 -13.84
CA ARG A 45 -9.51 19.26 -13.70
C ARG A 45 -8.96 17.86 -13.98
N LYS A 46 -8.18 17.69 -15.06
CA LYS A 46 -7.53 16.42 -15.41
C LYS A 46 -6.59 15.96 -14.30
N SER A 47 -5.68 16.82 -13.85
CA SER A 47 -4.76 16.55 -12.76
C SER A 47 -5.48 16.15 -11.48
N PHE A 48 -6.52 16.90 -11.07
CA PHE A 48 -7.30 16.57 -9.89
C PHE A 48 -8.03 15.22 -10.05
N SER A 49 -8.57 14.92 -11.23
CA SER A 49 -9.20 13.62 -11.49
C SER A 49 -8.23 12.45 -11.34
N CYS A 50 -6.95 12.62 -11.70
CA CYS A 50 -5.93 11.61 -11.48
C CYS A 50 -5.68 11.41 -9.98
N CYS A 51 -5.54 12.50 -9.21
CA CYS A 51 -5.40 12.42 -7.75
C CYS A 51 -6.59 11.74 -7.08
N LEU A 52 -7.81 12.02 -7.55
CA LEU A 52 -9.02 11.39 -7.04
C LEU A 52 -9.04 9.89 -7.32
N LYS A 53 -8.62 9.45 -8.51
CA LYS A 53 -8.46 8.03 -8.83
C LYS A 53 -7.45 7.35 -7.92
N SER A 54 -6.28 7.97 -7.71
CA SER A 54 -5.26 7.44 -6.80
C SER A 54 -5.78 7.33 -5.36
N ALA A 55 -6.47 8.36 -4.86
CA ALA A 55 -7.06 8.35 -3.52
C ALA A 55 -8.10 7.22 -3.36
N TRP A 56 -8.93 7.00 -4.38
CA TRP A 56 -9.87 5.86 -4.42
C TRP A 56 -9.17 4.51 -4.41
N MET A 57 -8.08 4.35 -5.17
CA MET A 57 -7.31 3.11 -5.18
C MET A 57 -6.69 2.83 -3.81
N THR A 58 -6.11 3.84 -3.16
CA THR A 58 -5.58 3.69 -1.80
C THR A 58 -6.67 3.34 -0.79
N ALA A 59 -7.85 3.98 -0.87
CA ALA A 59 -8.95 3.67 0.04
C ALA A 59 -9.46 2.23 -0.13
N LYS A 60 -9.58 1.75 -1.36
CA LYS A 60 -9.93 0.36 -1.65
C LYS A 60 -8.88 -0.62 -1.15
N TRP A 61 -7.60 -0.31 -1.37
CA TRP A 61 -6.49 -1.13 -0.88
C TRP A 61 -6.50 -1.21 0.65
N ASN A 62 -6.65 -0.08 1.36
CA ASN A 62 -6.77 -0.06 2.82
C ASN A 62 -7.95 -0.90 3.31
N ALA A 63 -9.12 -0.78 2.67
CA ALA A 63 -10.28 -1.58 3.02
C ALA A 63 -9.99 -3.09 2.84
N ALA A 64 -9.34 -3.48 1.75
CA ALA A 64 -8.92 -4.87 1.54
C ALA A 64 -7.91 -5.34 2.60
N GLU A 65 -6.90 -4.52 2.95
CA GLU A 65 -5.94 -4.85 4.01
C GLU A 65 -6.59 -5.04 5.38
N THR A 66 -7.58 -4.21 5.72
CA THR A 66 -8.31 -4.35 6.99
C THR A 66 -9.10 -5.65 7.07
N LEU A 67 -9.57 -6.17 5.93
CA LEU A 67 -10.32 -7.43 5.84
C LEU A 67 -9.42 -8.68 5.85
N LYS A 68 -8.11 -8.54 5.61
CA LYS A 68 -7.21 -9.70 5.61
C LYS A 68 -7.16 -10.36 6.99
N THR A 69 -7.29 -11.68 6.99
CA THR A 69 -7.07 -12.49 8.18
C THR A 69 -5.58 -12.51 8.54
N THR A 70 -5.26 -12.88 9.78
CA THR A 70 -3.88 -13.07 10.25
C THR A 70 -3.11 -14.06 9.39
N GLN A 71 -3.76 -15.15 8.96
CA GLN A 71 -3.18 -16.15 8.06
C GLN A 71 -2.87 -15.56 6.68
N GLN A 72 -3.76 -14.73 6.14
CA GLN A 72 -3.56 -14.11 4.83
C GLN A 72 -2.43 -13.08 4.86
N ARG A 73 -2.31 -12.31 5.95
CA ARG A 73 -1.17 -11.42 6.17
C ARG A 73 0.15 -12.19 6.33
N ALA A 74 0.13 -13.32 7.04
CA ALA A 74 1.31 -14.17 7.17
C ALA A 74 1.76 -14.74 5.82
N ALA A 75 0.81 -15.17 4.98
CA ALA A 75 1.10 -15.66 3.63
C ALA A 75 1.71 -14.55 2.74
N ASP A 76 1.16 -13.34 2.77
CA ASP A 76 1.70 -12.19 2.04
C ASP A 76 3.12 -11.86 2.48
N ARG A 77 3.39 -11.90 3.79
CA ARG A 77 4.72 -11.66 4.36
C ARG A 77 5.74 -12.73 3.95
N VAL A 78 5.33 -14.00 3.90
CA VAL A 78 6.18 -15.09 3.38
C VAL A 78 6.51 -14.86 1.90
N GLN A 79 5.54 -14.43 1.07
CA GLN A 79 5.79 -14.10 -0.34
C GLN A 79 6.76 -12.93 -0.50
N GLU A 80 6.61 -11.87 0.30
CA GLU A 80 7.50 -10.71 0.31
C GLU A 80 8.94 -11.10 0.64
N LEU A 81 9.14 -11.82 1.77
CA LEU A 81 10.47 -12.30 2.19
C LEU A 81 11.10 -13.22 1.14
N THR A 82 10.29 -14.08 0.51
CA THR A 82 10.76 -14.96 -0.58
C THR A 82 11.23 -14.14 -1.79
N ALA A 83 10.49 -13.10 -2.17
CA ALA A 83 10.89 -12.22 -3.27
C ALA A 83 12.15 -11.41 -2.94
N GLU A 84 12.33 -10.99 -1.69
CA GLU A 84 13.56 -10.34 -1.22
C GLU A 84 14.76 -11.27 -1.28
N LEU A 85 14.61 -12.53 -0.85
CA LEU A 85 15.66 -13.54 -0.99
C LEU A 85 16.04 -13.75 -2.46
N MET A 86 15.07 -13.87 -3.37
CA MET A 86 15.34 -13.97 -4.81
C MET A 86 16.03 -12.71 -5.39
N ARG A 87 15.69 -11.52 -4.89
CA ARG A 87 16.37 -10.28 -5.27
C ARG A 87 17.81 -10.24 -4.76
N ASP A 88 18.07 -10.76 -3.56
CA ASP A 88 19.42 -10.88 -3.03
C ASP A 88 20.23 -11.93 -3.81
N ASP A 89 19.62 -13.06 -4.14
CA ASP A 89 20.23 -14.14 -4.94
C ASP A 89 20.60 -13.67 -6.37
N SER A 90 19.85 -12.73 -6.94
CA SER A 90 20.14 -12.16 -8.25
C SER A 90 21.18 -11.02 -8.23
N ARG A 91 21.61 -10.53 -7.05
CA ARG A 91 22.66 -9.53 -6.96
C ARG A 91 24.03 -10.14 -7.23
N GLY A 92 24.84 -9.45 -8.03
CA GLY A 92 26.22 -9.84 -8.29
C GLY A 92 27.06 -9.86 -7.01
N TRP A 93 28.07 -10.73 -6.96
CA TRP A 93 28.86 -11.04 -5.76
C TRP A 93 29.47 -9.81 -5.05
N ARG A 94 29.76 -8.73 -5.79
CA ARG A 94 30.35 -7.48 -5.25
C ARG A 94 29.34 -6.53 -4.58
N VAL A 95 28.04 -6.75 -4.80
CA VAL A 95 26.94 -5.86 -4.34
C VAL A 95 26.03 -6.58 -3.33
N ALA A 96 26.32 -7.83 -3.00
CA ALA A 96 25.64 -8.61 -1.98
C ALA A 96 25.99 -8.06 -0.58
N GLY A 97 25.37 -6.94 -0.20
CA GLY A 97 25.27 -6.53 1.20
C GLY A 97 24.19 -7.39 1.84
N ARG A 98 24.59 -8.35 2.69
CA ARG A 98 23.66 -9.30 3.32
C ARG A 98 22.59 -8.55 4.15
N PRO A 99 21.31 -8.54 3.75
CA PRO A 99 20.27 -8.68 4.77
C PRO A 99 20.54 -9.98 5.54
N ASP A 100 20.23 -10.03 6.84
CA ASP A 100 20.44 -11.25 7.62
C ASP A 100 19.49 -12.35 7.11
N ARG A 101 19.97 -13.11 6.11
CA ARG A 101 19.21 -14.19 5.45
C ARG A 101 18.72 -15.21 6.47
N ARG A 102 19.48 -15.43 7.56
CA ARG A 102 19.06 -16.32 8.65
C ARG A 102 17.83 -15.78 9.36
N ALA A 103 17.77 -14.48 9.62
CA ALA A 103 16.59 -13.83 10.18
C ALA A 103 15.38 -13.97 9.23
N MET A 104 15.56 -13.76 7.93
CA MET A 104 14.48 -13.93 6.94
C MET A 104 13.96 -15.38 6.88
N PHE A 105 14.86 -16.38 6.87
CA PHE A 105 14.46 -17.79 6.92
C PHE A 105 13.78 -18.17 8.23
N ALA A 106 14.26 -17.66 9.37
CA ALA A 106 13.63 -17.87 10.67
C ALA A 106 12.20 -17.28 10.69
N GLU A 107 12.03 -16.05 10.19
CA GLU A 107 10.71 -15.40 10.10
C GLU A 107 9.76 -16.19 9.19
N ILE A 108 10.22 -16.68 8.03
CA ILE A 108 9.42 -17.55 7.16
C ILE A 108 9.01 -18.83 7.88
N ALA A 109 9.92 -19.48 8.61
CA ALA A 109 9.63 -20.72 9.34
C ALA A 109 8.57 -20.50 10.42
N THR A 110 8.65 -19.40 11.17
CA THR A 110 7.66 -19.01 12.18
C THR A 110 6.29 -18.76 11.54
N LEU A 111 6.24 -18.02 10.42
CA LEU A 111 4.99 -17.68 9.74
C LEU A 111 4.35 -18.89 9.03
N ALA A 112 5.15 -19.86 8.59
CA ALA A 112 4.68 -21.09 7.96
C ALA A 112 4.26 -22.18 8.97
N GLY A 113 4.40 -21.93 10.29
CA GLY A 113 4.13 -22.92 11.33
C GLY A 113 5.11 -24.10 11.34
N ARG A 114 6.35 -23.87 10.88
CA ARG A 114 7.43 -24.88 10.78
C ARG A 114 8.60 -24.59 11.75
N ALA A 115 8.41 -23.65 12.67
CA ALA A 115 9.40 -23.27 13.68
C ALA A 115 9.42 -24.24 14.86
#